data_AF-A0A916HU22-F1
#
_entry.id   AF-A0A916HU22-F1
#
_cell.length_a   1.000
_cell.length_b   1.000
_cell.length_c   1.000
_cell.angle_alpha   90.00
_cell.angle_beta   90.00
_cell.angle_gamma   90.00
#
_symmetry.space_group_name_H-M   'P 1'
#
loop_
_entity.id
_entity.type
_entity.pdbx_description
1 polymer ?
#
loop_
_entity_poly.entity_id
_entity_poly.type
_entity_poly.pdbx_seq_one_letter_code
_entity_poly.pdbx_strand_id
1 'polypeptide(L)'
;MNEHQTGTNQFLPTRLSANEPWPRAPWRRFTLGLSDVVLRGSCELADGARHAAEFVGAPWSGEERSFSDTFAAWHDTQDWPERPLRIGFVNPGEWASDLVNAPGVANVEWFAVPSNVAPGTRSCFLLDACVSRQGSGSFRIETLEHAGKDAGWFDWGTARPLSFASVFPTRLDPSLVTLEAGEPGDVPLVRLLAEAAAVLSRHPARLNLRDRMQGRRPVLPSPNLAKRVGRFVPWRDVVRELACHMMDELGRYRTGAVPTSAERAVARFVSAWAVTWTGEGDDETRRVATEAAVRVAGDEPETMFRCAAARFANVDDVGGLEMLVRAERMIRGRDLVVGDQGAFFSGELDAGIPGPRTTGRLCAGLCLVACTLPTEKLAYFREDLKDDLTHATALVGRDQDHRLLMEVLRTIEHTRSQGGVTREAA
;
A
#
# COMPACT_ATOMS: atom_id res chain seq x y z
N MET A 1 12.33 -7.90 50.46
CA MET A 1 11.28 -8.65 49.74
C MET A 1 11.28 -8.13 48.31
N ASN A 2 11.92 -8.86 47.41
CA ASN A 2 12.00 -8.52 45.99
C ASN A 2 10.85 -9.23 45.28
N GLU A 3 9.87 -8.49 44.78
CA GLU A 3 8.87 -9.02 43.87
C GLU A 3 9.46 -9.10 42.47
N HIS A 4 9.85 -10.31 42.08
CA HIS A 4 10.03 -10.68 40.68
C HIS A 4 8.66 -10.66 39.98
N GLN A 5 8.36 -9.57 39.28
CA GLN A 5 7.39 -9.60 38.19
C GLN A 5 8.04 -10.30 36.99
N THR A 6 8.05 -11.63 37.00
CA THR A 6 8.17 -12.42 35.77
C THR A 6 6.85 -12.31 35.01
N GLY A 7 6.69 -11.18 34.32
CA GLY A 7 5.63 -10.99 33.33
C GLY A 7 5.87 -11.91 32.16
N THR A 8 5.32 -13.12 32.24
CA THR A 8 5.16 -13.99 31.08
C THR A 8 4.16 -13.31 30.15
N ASN A 9 4.67 -12.46 29.24
CA ASN A 9 3.89 -11.90 28.14
C ASN A 9 3.46 -13.05 27.23
N GLN A 10 2.42 -13.78 27.62
CA GLN A 10 1.68 -14.64 26.72
C GLN A 10 0.92 -13.72 25.76
N PHE A 11 1.62 -13.25 24.72
CA PHE A 11 0.98 -12.64 23.57
C PHE A 11 0.01 -13.67 23.00
N LEU A 12 -1.28 -13.50 23.28
CA LEU A 12 -2.33 -14.24 22.59
C LEU A 12 -2.13 -13.99 21.08
N PRO A 13 -2.14 -15.03 20.24
CA PRO A 13 -1.87 -14.89 18.81
C PRO A 13 -2.86 -13.88 18.21
N THR A 14 -2.32 -12.74 17.77
CA THR A 14 -3.10 -11.55 17.47
C THR A 14 -3.74 -11.68 16.09
N ARG A 15 -5.08 -11.78 16.04
CA ARG A 15 -5.80 -12.05 14.79
C ARG A 15 -5.71 -10.88 13.81
N LEU A 16 -5.73 -11.19 12.51
CA LEU A 16 -5.74 -10.20 11.44
C LEU A 16 -7.11 -9.51 11.29
N SER A 17 -8.18 -10.23 11.60
CA SER A 17 -9.53 -9.70 11.58
C SER A 17 -10.43 -10.32 12.66
N ALA A 18 -11.66 -9.83 12.68
CA ALA A 18 -12.80 -10.29 13.47
C ALA A 18 -13.26 -11.73 13.17
N ASN A 19 -12.83 -12.32 12.04
CA ASN A 19 -13.35 -13.59 11.55
C ASN A 19 -13.04 -14.77 12.50
N GLU A 20 -13.82 -15.85 12.39
CA GLU A 20 -13.53 -17.10 13.09
C GLU A 20 -12.11 -17.60 12.74
N PRO A 21 -11.37 -18.16 13.71
CA PRO A 21 -10.06 -18.71 13.41
C PRO A 21 -10.20 -19.94 12.51
N TRP A 22 -9.25 -20.11 11.60
CA TRP A 22 -9.22 -21.28 10.73
C TRP A 22 -9.35 -22.58 11.52
N PRO A 23 -10.29 -23.48 11.14
CA PRO A 23 -10.59 -24.64 11.95
C PRO A 23 -9.37 -25.55 12.06
N ARG A 24 -9.08 -26.00 13.29
CA ARG A 24 -8.08 -27.04 13.56
C ARG A 24 -8.66 -28.45 13.48
N ALA A 25 -9.95 -28.61 13.79
CA ALA A 25 -10.62 -29.90 13.77
C ALA A 25 -10.75 -30.45 12.34
N PRO A 26 -10.37 -31.72 12.07
CA PRO A 26 -10.40 -32.31 10.74
C PRO A 26 -11.76 -32.27 10.06
N TRP A 27 -12.85 -32.52 10.81
CA TRP A 27 -14.21 -32.53 10.27
C TRP A 27 -14.65 -31.14 9.77
N ARG A 28 -14.27 -30.06 10.47
CA ARG A 28 -14.56 -28.68 10.02
C ARG A 28 -13.76 -28.33 8.76
N ARG A 29 -12.52 -28.81 8.66
CA ARG A 29 -11.73 -28.64 7.43
C ARG A 29 -12.35 -29.41 6.25
N PHE A 30 -12.86 -30.61 6.51
CA PHE A 30 -13.58 -31.39 5.52
C PHE A 30 -14.83 -30.65 5.02
N THR A 31 -15.65 -30.08 5.91
CA THR A 31 -16.84 -29.31 5.50
C THR A 31 -16.47 -28.07 4.68
N LEU A 32 -15.40 -27.34 5.04
CA LEU A 32 -14.92 -26.22 4.23
C LEU A 32 -14.41 -26.69 2.85
N GLY A 33 -13.73 -27.83 2.79
CA GLY A 33 -13.27 -28.42 1.53
C GLY A 33 -14.42 -28.83 0.61
N LEU A 34 -15.50 -29.39 1.17
CA LEU A 34 -16.71 -29.72 0.41
C LEU A 34 -17.39 -28.45 -0.13
N SER A 35 -17.52 -27.41 0.69
CA SER A 35 -18.04 -26.11 0.23
C SER A 35 -17.17 -25.50 -0.87
N ASP A 36 -15.85 -25.59 -0.78
CA ASP A 36 -14.90 -25.14 -1.81
C ASP A 36 -15.06 -25.88 -3.15
N VAL A 37 -15.32 -27.19 -3.12
CA VAL A 37 -15.61 -27.96 -4.34
C VAL A 37 -16.94 -27.52 -4.96
N VAL A 38 -18.00 -27.41 -4.15
CA VAL A 38 -19.32 -27.01 -4.63
C VAL A 38 -19.29 -25.60 -5.23
N LEU A 39 -18.64 -24.65 -4.56
CA LEU A 39 -18.61 -23.26 -5.01
C LEU A 39 -17.81 -23.07 -6.29
N ARG A 40 -16.68 -23.77 -6.45
CA ARG A 40 -15.90 -23.74 -7.69
C ARG A 40 -16.67 -24.38 -8.85
N GLY A 41 -17.30 -25.53 -8.61
CA GLY A 41 -18.15 -26.19 -9.61
C GLY A 41 -19.28 -25.28 -10.09
N SER A 42 -19.92 -24.54 -9.18
CA SER A 42 -20.96 -23.57 -9.56
C SER A 42 -20.43 -22.41 -10.41
N CYS A 43 -19.21 -21.91 -10.15
CA CYS A 43 -18.61 -20.85 -10.95
C CYS A 43 -18.26 -21.35 -12.36
N GLU A 44 -17.63 -22.53 -12.47
CA GLU A 44 -17.27 -23.13 -13.75
C GLU A 44 -18.52 -23.43 -14.61
N LEU A 45 -19.60 -23.91 -13.99
CA LEU A 45 -20.88 -24.11 -14.68
C LEU A 45 -21.50 -22.79 -15.16
N ALA A 46 -21.44 -21.73 -14.36
CA ALA A 46 -21.96 -20.42 -14.73
C ALA A 46 -21.15 -19.79 -15.87
N ASP A 47 -19.82 -19.86 -15.82
CA ASP A 47 -18.95 -19.40 -16.90
C ASP A 47 -19.18 -20.24 -18.16
N GLY A 48 -19.31 -21.55 -18.05
CA GLY A 48 -19.65 -22.44 -19.18
C GLY A 48 -20.98 -22.09 -19.83
N ALA A 49 -22.01 -21.80 -19.02
CA ALA A 49 -23.32 -21.37 -19.50
C ALA A 49 -23.26 -20.02 -20.23
N ARG A 50 -22.45 -19.07 -19.73
CA ARG A 50 -22.22 -17.77 -20.39
C ARG A 50 -21.58 -17.94 -21.77
N HIS A 51 -20.49 -18.70 -21.86
CA HIS A 51 -19.83 -18.95 -23.15
C HIS A 51 -20.76 -19.67 -24.14
N ALA A 52 -21.59 -20.60 -23.65
CA ALA A 52 -22.60 -21.25 -24.49
C ALA A 52 -23.67 -20.28 -24.99
N ALA A 53 -24.14 -19.36 -24.15
CA ALA A 53 -25.09 -18.31 -24.52
C ALA A 53 -24.50 -17.35 -25.58
N GLU A 54 -23.26 -16.91 -25.39
CA GLU A 54 -22.53 -16.08 -26.37
C GLU A 54 -22.36 -16.80 -27.70
N PHE A 55 -22.01 -18.10 -27.67
CA PHE A 55 -21.85 -18.91 -28.87
C PHE A 55 -23.13 -19.04 -29.69
N VAL A 56 -24.29 -19.15 -29.02
CA VAL A 56 -25.60 -19.24 -29.70
C VAL A 56 -26.24 -17.88 -29.99
N GLY A 57 -25.54 -16.77 -29.70
CA GLY A 57 -26.06 -15.41 -29.88
C GLY A 57 -27.24 -15.06 -28.97
N ALA A 58 -27.40 -15.79 -27.85
CA ALA A 58 -28.42 -15.46 -26.87
C ALA A 58 -27.99 -14.23 -26.08
N PRO A 59 -28.87 -13.22 -25.90
CA PRO A 59 -28.53 -12.02 -25.15
C PRO A 59 -28.29 -12.39 -23.68
N TRP A 60 -27.05 -12.19 -23.22
CA TRP A 60 -26.70 -12.27 -21.80
C TRP A 60 -26.68 -10.85 -21.23
N SER A 61 -27.58 -10.56 -20.29
CA SER A 61 -27.69 -9.23 -19.65
C SER A 61 -26.77 -9.05 -18.44
N GLY A 62 -25.84 -9.99 -18.20
CA GLY A 62 -24.88 -9.90 -17.09
C GLY A 62 -23.76 -8.90 -17.37
N GLU A 63 -23.31 -8.19 -16.33
CA GLU A 63 -22.12 -7.33 -16.37
C GLU A 63 -20.90 -8.07 -16.97
N GLU A 64 -19.98 -7.35 -17.62
CA GLU A 64 -18.71 -7.88 -18.17
C GLU A 64 -17.79 -8.56 -17.12
N ARG A 65 -18.13 -8.49 -15.83
CA ARG A 65 -17.37 -9.10 -14.74
C ARG A 65 -17.46 -10.62 -14.79
N SER A 66 -16.34 -11.30 -14.52
CA SER A 66 -16.32 -12.76 -14.34
C SER A 66 -17.24 -13.16 -13.17
N PHE A 67 -17.96 -14.27 -13.31
CA PHE A 67 -18.75 -14.84 -12.22
C PHE A 67 -17.89 -15.10 -10.99
N SER A 68 -16.63 -15.50 -11.17
CA SER A 68 -15.70 -15.72 -10.05
C SER A 68 -15.46 -14.44 -9.24
N ASP A 69 -15.40 -13.26 -9.86
CA ASP A 69 -15.16 -12.01 -9.15
C ASP A 69 -16.42 -11.53 -8.42
N THR A 70 -17.59 -11.65 -9.05
CA THR A 70 -18.88 -11.38 -8.40
C THR A 70 -19.10 -12.29 -7.19
N PHE A 71 -18.78 -13.59 -7.35
CA PHE A 71 -18.90 -14.56 -6.27
C PHE A 71 -17.87 -14.32 -5.17
N ALA A 72 -16.64 -13.94 -5.52
CA ALA A 72 -15.63 -13.54 -4.55
C ALA A 72 -16.07 -12.32 -3.72
N ALA A 73 -16.66 -11.30 -4.35
CA ALA A 73 -17.20 -10.13 -3.67
C ALA A 73 -18.36 -10.51 -2.74
N TRP A 74 -19.28 -11.36 -3.19
CA TRP A 74 -20.33 -11.93 -2.32
C TRP A 74 -19.73 -12.71 -1.15
N HIS A 75 -18.73 -13.55 -1.39
CA HIS A 75 -18.08 -14.36 -0.37
C HIS A 75 -17.33 -13.51 0.69
N ASP A 76 -16.82 -12.33 0.31
CA ASP A 76 -16.22 -11.37 1.25
C ASP A 76 -17.24 -10.81 2.26
N THR A 77 -18.54 -10.86 1.92
CA THR A 77 -19.64 -10.50 2.85
C THR A 77 -20.00 -11.61 3.83
N GLN A 78 -19.60 -12.85 3.57
CA GLN A 78 -19.91 -13.99 4.45
C GLN A 78 -18.97 -14.03 5.67
N ASP A 79 -19.45 -14.63 6.77
CA ASP A 79 -18.62 -14.93 7.95
C ASP A 79 -17.87 -16.25 7.67
N TRP A 80 -16.67 -16.13 7.10
CA TRP A 80 -15.83 -17.25 6.72
C TRP A 80 -14.56 -17.26 7.56
N PRO A 81 -14.07 -18.43 8.03
CA PRO A 81 -12.86 -18.50 8.84
C PRO A 81 -11.64 -17.90 8.14
N GLU A 82 -10.84 -17.16 8.89
CA GLU A 82 -9.56 -16.63 8.42
C GLU A 82 -8.39 -17.45 8.98
N ARG A 83 -7.42 -17.75 8.12
CA ARG A 83 -6.15 -18.35 8.55
C ARG A 83 -5.10 -17.29 8.92
N PRO A 84 -4.17 -17.61 9.85
CA PRO A 84 -2.99 -16.77 10.10
C PRO A 84 -2.22 -16.44 8.82
N LEU A 85 -1.36 -15.42 8.86
CA LEU A 85 -0.41 -15.19 7.78
C LEU A 85 0.48 -16.42 7.64
N ARG A 86 0.83 -16.79 6.42
CA ARG A 86 1.76 -17.87 6.17
C ARG A 86 2.97 -17.32 5.43
N ILE A 87 4.12 -17.36 6.08
CA ILE A 87 5.37 -16.90 5.51
C ILE A 87 6.33 -18.08 5.41
N GLY A 88 6.82 -18.34 4.20
CA GLY A 88 7.79 -19.40 3.95
C GLY A 88 9.22 -18.89 3.91
N PHE A 89 10.17 -19.62 4.48
CA PHE A 89 11.60 -19.41 4.31
C PHE A 89 12.16 -20.35 3.25
N VAL A 90 12.73 -19.78 2.18
CA VAL A 90 13.44 -20.56 1.16
C VAL A 90 14.85 -20.82 1.66
N ASN A 91 15.22 -22.09 1.81
CA ASN A 91 16.52 -22.52 2.38
C ASN A 91 16.79 -21.88 3.75
N PRO A 92 15.98 -22.18 4.78
CA PRO A 92 16.17 -21.61 6.10
C PRO A 92 17.53 -22.03 6.69
N GLY A 93 18.23 -21.05 7.27
CA GLY A 93 19.42 -21.25 8.10
C GLY A 93 19.25 -20.51 9.43
N GLU A 94 20.34 -20.17 10.11
CA GLU A 94 20.30 -19.44 11.40
C GLU A 94 19.51 -18.12 11.32
N TRP A 95 19.63 -17.41 10.20
CA TRP A 95 18.90 -16.17 9.90
C TRP A 95 17.37 -16.30 9.98
N ALA A 96 16.84 -17.50 9.72
CA ALA A 96 15.40 -17.74 9.79
C ALA A 96 14.91 -17.72 11.25
N SER A 97 15.72 -18.26 12.17
CA SER A 97 15.45 -18.18 13.60
C SER A 97 15.50 -16.73 14.10
N ASP A 98 16.45 -15.93 13.62
CA ASP A 98 16.54 -14.51 13.97
C ASP A 98 15.26 -13.76 13.55
N LEU A 99 14.76 -13.99 12.33
CA LEU A 99 13.51 -13.38 11.86
C LEU A 99 12.28 -13.87 12.62
N VAL A 100 12.21 -15.16 12.98
CA VAL A 100 11.09 -15.70 13.77
C VAL A 100 11.02 -15.05 15.15
N ASN A 101 12.18 -14.86 15.78
CA ASN A 101 12.31 -14.32 17.13
C ASN A 101 12.28 -12.79 17.19
N ALA A 102 12.48 -12.10 16.05
CA ALA A 102 12.38 -10.65 15.98
C ALA A 102 10.96 -10.16 16.30
N PRO A 103 10.82 -8.95 16.89
CA PRO A 103 9.51 -8.36 17.15
C PRO A 103 8.65 -8.29 15.89
N GLY A 104 7.39 -8.72 16.00
CA GLY A 104 6.39 -8.69 14.93
C GLY A 104 5.03 -8.21 15.46
N VAL A 105 4.11 -7.93 14.54
CA VAL A 105 2.79 -7.33 14.83
C VAL A 105 1.65 -8.30 14.50
N ALA A 106 1.84 -9.10 13.45
CA ALA A 106 0.85 -10.02 12.93
C ALA A 106 1.04 -11.45 13.45
N ASN A 107 -0.07 -12.21 13.51
CA ASN A 107 -0.01 -13.65 13.77
C ASN A 107 0.45 -14.40 12.51
N VAL A 108 1.70 -14.88 12.54
CA VAL A 108 2.35 -15.58 11.43
C VAL A 108 2.61 -17.05 11.77
N GLU A 109 2.21 -17.93 10.86
CA GLU A 109 2.69 -19.31 10.76
C GLU A 109 3.90 -19.35 9.81
N TRP A 110 5.01 -19.90 10.30
CA TRP A 110 6.28 -19.99 9.57
C TRP A 110 6.46 -21.37 8.92
N PHE A 111 6.92 -21.40 7.68
CA PHE A 111 7.12 -22.64 6.91
C PHE A 111 8.54 -22.70 6.36
N ALA A 112 9.12 -23.90 6.33
CA ALA A 112 10.32 -24.16 5.54
C ALA A 112 9.91 -24.52 4.10
N VAL A 113 10.46 -23.83 3.12
CA VAL A 113 10.24 -24.08 1.69
C VAL A 113 11.50 -24.72 1.10
N PRO A 114 11.39 -25.92 0.50
CA PRO A 114 12.52 -26.58 -0.12
C PRO A 114 13.13 -25.76 -1.28
N SER A 115 14.46 -25.84 -1.45
CA SER A 115 15.24 -25.11 -2.47
C SER A 115 14.81 -25.43 -3.90
N ASN A 116 14.42 -26.67 -4.12
CA ASN A 116 14.11 -27.23 -5.43
C ASN A 116 12.73 -26.81 -5.95
N VAL A 117 11.95 -26.07 -5.15
CA VAL A 117 10.66 -25.55 -5.59
C VAL A 117 10.90 -24.27 -6.37
N ALA A 118 10.63 -24.33 -7.68
CA ALA A 118 10.68 -23.17 -8.54
C ALA A 118 9.71 -22.07 -8.03
N PRO A 119 10.03 -20.78 -8.20
CA PRO A 119 9.20 -19.68 -7.70
C PRO A 119 7.72 -19.80 -8.08
N GLY A 120 7.40 -20.21 -9.31
CA GLY A 120 6.01 -20.38 -9.77
C GLY A 120 5.24 -21.52 -9.09
N THR A 121 5.93 -22.55 -8.58
CA THR A 121 5.30 -23.69 -7.87
C THR A 121 5.04 -23.39 -6.40
N ARG A 122 5.56 -22.28 -5.85
CA ARG A 122 5.30 -21.88 -4.46
C ARG A 122 3.83 -21.51 -4.20
N SER A 123 3.09 -21.18 -5.27
CA SER A 123 1.64 -21.04 -5.26
C SER A 123 0.90 -22.28 -4.71
N CYS A 124 1.48 -23.48 -4.84
CA CYS A 124 0.92 -24.72 -4.29
C CYS A 124 0.88 -24.76 -2.76
N PHE A 125 1.74 -23.98 -2.08
CA PHE A 125 1.79 -23.93 -0.61
C PHE A 125 0.85 -22.88 -0.02
N LEU A 126 0.21 -22.06 -0.86
CA LEU A 126 -0.72 -20.99 -0.45
C LEU A 126 -0.10 -20.06 0.60
N LEU A 127 1.18 -19.75 0.43
CA LEU A 127 1.90 -18.79 1.27
C LEU A 127 1.47 -17.37 0.89
N ASP A 128 1.41 -16.48 1.89
CA ASP A 128 1.16 -15.06 1.66
C ASP A 128 2.45 -14.36 1.19
N ALA A 129 3.60 -14.78 1.73
CA ALA A 129 4.92 -14.34 1.28
C ALA A 129 5.98 -15.45 1.42
N CYS A 130 7.06 -15.34 0.66
CA CYS A 130 8.27 -16.15 0.79
C CYS A 130 9.47 -15.25 1.02
N VAL A 131 10.25 -15.51 2.06
CA VAL A 131 11.49 -14.82 2.36
C VAL A 131 12.66 -15.73 1.98
N SER A 132 13.63 -15.18 1.28
CA SER A 132 14.87 -15.87 0.93
C SER A 132 16.06 -14.98 1.26
N ARG A 133 17.14 -15.60 1.73
CA ARG A 133 18.43 -14.92 1.89
C ARG A 133 19.34 -15.34 0.74
N GLN A 134 19.85 -14.36 0.01
CA GLN A 134 20.78 -14.59 -1.09
C GLN A 134 22.21 -14.77 -0.55
N GLY A 135 23.12 -15.31 -1.38
CA GLY A 135 24.49 -15.62 -0.97
C GLY A 135 25.30 -14.43 -0.46
N SER A 136 24.95 -13.20 -0.86
CA SER A 136 25.56 -11.95 -0.36
C SER A 136 25.06 -11.50 1.01
N GLY A 137 24.10 -12.22 1.61
CA GLY A 137 23.42 -11.81 2.84
C GLY A 137 22.19 -10.92 2.61
N SER A 138 21.90 -10.56 1.35
CA SER A 138 20.74 -9.77 0.95
C SER A 138 19.42 -10.54 1.17
N PHE A 139 18.32 -9.83 1.43
CA PHE A 139 17.00 -10.44 1.60
C PHE A 139 16.11 -10.18 0.38
N ARG A 140 15.27 -11.16 0.07
CA ARG A 140 14.27 -11.05 -0.99
C ARG A 140 12.95 -11.63 -0.48
N ILE A 141 11.91 -10.80 -0.46
CA ILE A 141 10.57 -11.14 -0.01
C ILE A 141 9.64 -11.12 -1.22
N GLU A 142 9.06 -12.26 -1.58
CA GLU A 142 8.18 -12.41 -2.73
C GLU A 142 6.75 -12.70 -2.26
N THR A 143 5.75 -12.03 -2.82
CA THR A 143 4.33 -12.29 -2.50
C THR A 143 3.66 -13.09 -3.62
N LEU A 144 2.55 -13.76 -3.29
CA LEU A 144 1.82 -14.55 -4.27
C LEU A 144 1.03 -13.68 -5.25
N GLU A 145 1.28 -13.83 -6.55
CA GLU A 145 0.52 -13.20 -7.64
C GLU A 145 -0.29 -14.24 -8.43
N HIS A 146 -1.40 -13.78 -9.01
CA HIS A 146 -2.23 -14.55 -9.92
C HIS A 146 -2.34 -13.80 -11.24
N ALA A 147 -2.51 -14.52 -12.35
CA ALA A 147 -2.69 -13.91 -13.66
C ALA A 147 -3.85 -12.90 -13.64
N GLY A 148 -3.56 -11.66 -14.07
CA GLY A 148 -4.54 -10.56 -14.09
C GLY A 148 -4.85 -9.95 -12.71
N LYS A 149 -4.16 -10.37 -11.66
CA LYS A 149 -4.31 -9.88 -10.28
C LYS A 149 -2.93 -9.51 -9.72
N ASP A 150 -2.23 -8.68 -10.49
CA ASP A 150 -0.86 -8.26 -10.22
C ASP A 150 -0.80 -7.28 -9.04
N ALA A 151 0.40 -7.15 -8.48
CA ALA A 151 0.72 -6.21 -7.43
C ALA A 151 0.53 -4.75 -7.85
N GLY A 152 0.14 -3.91 -6.89
CA GLY A 152 0.08 -2.45 -7.10
C GLY A 152 1.46 -1.79 -7.13
N TRP A 153 2.45 -2.42 -6.50
CA TRP A 153 3.82 -1.95 -6.41
C TRP A 153 4.77 -3.09 -6.76
N PHE A 154 5.66 -2.89 -7.73
CA PHE A 154 6.60 -3.94 -8.14
C PHE A 154 7.58 -4.31 -7.02
N ASP A 155 8.44 -3.37 -6.61
CA ASP A 155 9.44 -3.60 -5.55
C ASP A 155 9.54 -2.40 -4.59
N TRP A 156 9.35 -2.64 -3.29
CA TRP A 156 9.56 -1.61 -2.25
C TRP A 156 11.04 -1.25 -2.04
N GLY A 157 11.94 -2.18 -2.36
CA GLY A 157 13.39 -2.04 -2.27
C GLY A 157 14.00 -1.06 -3.28
N THR A 158 13.25 -0.70 -4.31
CA THR A 158 13.70 0.24 -5.35
C THR A 158 12.87 1.52 -5.36
N ALA A 159 13.52 2.65 -5.70
CA ALA A 159 12.79 3.88 -6.01
C ALA A 159 11.90 3.63 -7.24
N ARG A 160 10.66 4.15 -7.21
CA ARG A 160 9.76 4.00 -8.34
C ARG A 160 10.12 5.00 -9.44
N PRO A 161 9.82 4.70 -10.70
CA PRO A 161 9.74 5.74 -11.71
C PRO A 161 8.74 6.81 -11.28
N LEU A 162 9.14 8.09 -11.34
CA LEU A 162 8.36 9.19 -10.79
C LEU A 162 7.12 9.49 -11.64
N SER A 163 5.94 9.40 -11.03
CA SER A 163 4.63 9.74 -11.57
C SER A 163 3.64 9.96 -10.43
N PHE A 164 2.48 10.57 -10.71
CA PHE A 164 1.42 10.76 -9.72
C PHE A 164 1.02 9.42 -9.08
N ALA A 165 0.82 8.37 -9.89
CA ALA A 165 0.46 7.04 -9.39
C ALA A 165 1.61 6.36 -8.61
N SER A 166 2.85 6.81 -8.76
CA SER A 166 3.97 6.33 -7.95
C SER A 166 4.10 7.08 -6.63
N VAL A 167 3.82 8.39 -6.61
CA VAL A 167 3.75 9.21 -5.40
C VAL A 167 2.54 8.84 -4.56
N PHE A 168 1.36 8.69 -5.16
CA PHE A 168 0.10 8.35 -4.51
C PHE A 168 -0.44 7.01 -5.04
N PRO A 169 0.19 5.88 -4.66
CA PRO A 169 -0.30 4.58 -5.09
C PRO A 169 -1.69 4.29 -4.56
N THR A 170 -2.59 3.89 -5.45
CA THR A 170 -3.93 3.37 -5.09
C THR A 170 -3.86 2.10 -4.25
N ARG A 171 -2.75 1.36 -4.38
CA ARG A 171 -2.50 0.07 -3.73
C ARG A 171 -1.05 0.00 -3.24
N LEU A 172 -0.87 -0.41 -1.99
CA LEU A 172 0.45 -0.51 -1.34
C LEU A 172 1.09 -1.89 -1.52
N ASP A 173 0.35 -2.89 -1.99
CA ASP A 173 0.81 -4.28 -1.98
C ASP A 173 1.98 -4.52 -2.95
N PRO A 174 3.10 -5.08 -2.46
CA PRO A 174 4.28 -5.33 -3.27
C PRO A 174 4.16 -6.67 -4.01
N SER A 175 4.79 -6.81 -5.17
CA SER A 175 5.15 -8.13 -5.74
C SER A 175 6.41 -8.64 -5.03
N LEU A 176 7.35 -7.73 -4.80
CA LEU A 176 8.68 -8.01 -4.28
C LEU A 176 9.14 -6.97 -3.25
N VAL A 177 10.04 -7.39 -2.36
CA VAL A 177 10.88 -6.48 -1.56
C VAL A 177 12.32 -6.99 -1.65
N THR A 178 13.17 -6.24 -2.36
CA THR A 178 14.61 -6.53 -2.48
C THR A 178 15.42 -5.67 -1.53
N LEU A 179 16.11 -6.29 -0.60
CA LEU A 179 16.96 -5.61 0.38
C LEU A 179 18.40 -6.07 0.15
N GLU A 180 19.33 -5.12 0.04
CA GLU A 180 20.76 -5.39 0.00
C GLU A 180 21.24 -6.03 1.30
N ALA A 181 22.49 -6.48 1.34
CA ALA A 181 23.07 -7.05 2.55
C ALA A 181 23.05 -6.00 3.67
N GLY A 182 22.15 -6.19 4.62
CA GLY A 182 21.93 -5.28 5.74
C GLY A 182 22.84 -5.57 6.93
N GLU A 183 22.77 -4.68 7.91
CA GLU A 183 23.40 -4.89 9.21
C GLU A 183 22.55 -5.87 10.04
N PRO A 184 23.12 -6.57 11.05
CA PRO A 184 22.33 -7.42 11.95
C PRO A 184 21.17 -6.68 12.63
N GLY A 185 21.26 -5.35 12.77
CA GLY A 185 20.20 -4.49 13.30
C GLY A 185 18.96 -4.39 12.40
N ASP A 186 19.03 -4.80 11.13
CA ASP A 186 17.91 -4.69 10.18
C ASP A 186 16.88 -5.82 10.35
N VAL A 187 17.18 -6.89 11.09
CA VAL A 187 16.29 -8.06 11.21
C VAL A 187 14.86 -7.69 11.63
N PRO A 188 14.61 -6.80 12.61
CA PRO A 188 13.26 -6.33 12.93
C PRO A 188 12.57 -5.63 11.76
N LEU A 189 13.28 -4.80 10.99
CA LEU A 189 12.71 -4.14 9.80
C LEU A 189 12.37 -5.15 8.72
N VAL A 190 13.25 -6.13 8.46
CA VAL A 190 13.00 -7.22 7.50
C VAL A 190 11.77 -8.02 7.92
N ARG A 191 11.61 -8.31 9.21
CA ARG A 191 10.44 -9.00 9.75
C ARG A 191 9.16 -8.19 9.54
N LEU A 192 9.16 -6.90 9.88
CA LEU A 192 8.01 -6.01 9.66
C LEU A 192 7.66 -5.89 8.17
N LEU A 193 8.64 -5.77 7.28
CA LEU A 193 8.44 -5.72 5.83
C LEU A 193 7.83 -7.03 5.31
N ALA A 194 8.29 -8.18 5.81
CA ALA A 194 7.72 -9.48 5.44
C ALA A 194 6.26 -9.62 5.88
N GLU A 195 5.93 -9.16 7.09
CA GLU A 195 4.54 -9.12 7.57
C GLU A 195 3.68 -8.17 6.75
N ALA A 196 4.14 -6.94 6.48
CA ALA A 196 3.40 -5.97 5.68
C ALA A 196 3.17 -6.44 4.25
N ALA A 197 4.18 -7.01 3.60
CA ALA A 197 4.05 -7.61 2.28
C ALA A 197 3.04 -8.78 2.29
N ALA A 198 3.11 -9.65 3.30
CA ALA A 198 2.18 -10.78 3.45
C ALA A 198 0.73 -10.31 3.71
N VAL A 199 0.52 -9.33 4.58
CA VAL A 199 -0.78 -8.72 4.86
C VAL A 199 -1.35 -8.09 3.60
N LEU A 200 -0.59 -7.26 2.91
CA LEU A 200 -1.05 -6.55 1.72
C LEU A 200 -1.21 -7.45 0.49
N SER A 201 -0.54 -8.61 0.44
CA SER A 201 -0.83 -9.65 -0.56
C SER A 201 -2.28 -10.16 -0.52
N ARG A 202 -3.00 -9.88 0.58
CA ARG A 202 -4.43 -10.16 0.73
C ARG A 202 -5.34 -9.00 0.32
N HIS A 203 -4.84 -8.03 -0.43
CA HIS A 203 -5.70 -7.01 -1.02
C HIS A 203 -6.79 -7.67 -1.91
N PRO A 204 -8.06 -7.20 -1.91
CA PRO A 204 -9.13 -7.84 -2.69
C PRO A 204 -8.81 -8.04 -4.17
N ALA A 205 -8.06 -7.10 -4.77
CA ALA A 205 -7.60 -7.15 -6.15
C ALA A 205 -6.49 -8.20 -6.40
N ARG A 206 -5.82 -8.70 -5.36
CA ARG A 206 -4.82 -9.78 -5.43
C ARG A 206 -5.43 -11.15 -5.27
N LEU A 207 -6.56 -11.25 -4.60
CA LEU A 207 -7.16 -12.53 -4.23
C LEU A 207 -8.08 -13.06 -5.34
N ASN A 208 -8.02 -14.36 -5.60
CA ASN A 208 -9.07 -15.08 -6.35
C ASN A 208 -10.08 -15.73 -5.38
N LEU A 209 -11.05 -16.47 -5.91
CA LEU A 209 -12.05 -17.16 -5.08
C LEU A 209 -11.40 -18.28 -4.24
N ARG A 210 -10.49 -19.07 -4.83
CA ARG A 210 -9.79 -20.17 -4.15
C ARG A 210 -9.02 -19.68 -2.92
N ASP A 211 -8.33 -18.55 -3.02
CA ASP A 211 -7.63 -17.93 -1.90
C ASP A 211 -8.57 -17.67 -0.72
N ARG A 212 -9.73 -17.06 -1.01
CA ARG A 212 -10.74 -16.72 -0.01
C ARG A 212 -11.31 -17.97 0.65
N MET A 213 -11.61 -18.99 -0.14
CA MET A 213 -12.10 -20.29 0.35
C MET A 213 -11.09 -20.96 1.27
N GLN A 214 -9.80 -20.79 0.99
CA GLN A 214 -8.68 -21.33 1.77
C GLN A 214 -8.25 -20.41 2.93
N GLY A 215 -9.06 -19.39 3.24
CA GLY A 215 -8.92 -18.56 4.43
C GLY A 215 -8.02 -17.34 4.27
N ARG A 216 -7.52 -17.03 3.05
CA ARG A 216 -6.89 -15.73 2.75
C ARG A 216 -8.01 -14.70 2.59
N ARG A 217 -8.41 -14.10 3.71
CA ARG A 217 -9.47 -13.10 3.73
C ARG A 217 -8.91 -11.71 3.41
N PRO A 218 -9.69 -10.83 2.76
CA PRO A 218 -9.24 -9.49 2.46
C PRO A 218 -9.00 -8.67 3.73
N VAL A 219 -7.93 -7.87 3.71
CA VAL A 219 -7.50 -7.04 4.87
C VAL A 219 -8.20 -5.68 4.92
N LEU A 220 -8.79 -5.22 3.81
CA LEU A 220 -9.44 -3.91 3.77
C LEU A 220 -10.69 -3.86 4.67
N PRO A 221 -10.99 -2.68 5.27
CA PRO A 221 -12.24 -2.48 5.98
C PRO A 221 -13.39 -2.76 5.01
N SER A 222 -14.20 -3.78 5.30
CA SER A 222 -15.40 -4.02 4.53
C SER A 222 -16.42 -2.94 4.93
N PRO A 223 -16.84 -2.04 4.02
CA PRO A 223 -17.82 -1.00 4.35
C PRO A 223 -19.16 -1.59 4.81
N ASN A 224 -19.40 -2.88 4.58
CA ASN A 224 -20.62 -3.61 4.91
C ASN A 224 -20.53 -4.39 6.23
N LEU A 225 -19.68 -3.99 7.18
CA LEU A 225 -19.59 -4.60 8.52
C LEU A 225 -20.72 -4.20 9.49
N ALA A 226 -21.87 -3.72 8.99
CA ALA A 226 -23.13 -3.83 9.71
C ALA A 226 -23.61 -5.31 9.75
N LYS A 227 -22.72 -6.22 10.16
CA LYS A 227 -22.95 -7.66 10.17
C LYS A 227 -23.60 -8.03 11.51
N ARG A 228 -24.94 -8.05 11.48
CA ARG A 228 -25.88 -8.52 12.52
C ARG A 228 -26.03 -7.61 13.74
N VAL A 229 -27.27 -7.18 13.97
CA VAL A 229 -27.72 -6.58 15.23
C VAL A 229 -27.33 -7.52 16.38
N GLY A 230 -26.48 -7.05 17.30
CA GLY A 230 -26.14 -7.76 18.54
C GLY A 230 -24.71 -8.34 18.66
N ARG A 231 -23.83 -8.22 17.65
CA ARG A 231 -22.41 -8.61 17.78
C ARG A 231 -21.49 -7.53 17.24
N PHE A 232 -21.03 -6.64 18.11
CA PHE A 232 -19.93 -5.73 17.79
C PHE A 232 -18.62 -6.52 17.77
N VAL A 233 -17.89 -6.48 16.65
CA VAL A 233 -16.51 -6.95 16.60
C VAL A 233 -15.63 -5.78 16.18
N PRO A 234 -14.71 -5.31 17.03
CA PRO A 234 -13.83 -4.21 16.67
C PRO A 234 -12.98 -4.64 15.48
N TRP A 235 -12.95 -3.79 14.46
CA TRP A 235 -12.03 -3.96 13.35
C TRP A 235 -10.62 -3.60 13.82
N ARG A 236 -9.62 -4.33 13.33
CA ARG A 236 -8.21 -4.10 13.65
C ARG A 236 -7.48 -3.72 12.37
N ASP A 237 -6.95 -2.50 12.32
CA ASP A 237 -6.14 -2.04 11.20
C ASP A 237 -4.69 -2.52 11.33
N VAL A 238 -4.44 -3.79 10.97
CA VAL A 238 -3.09 -4.37 11.07
C VAL A 238 -2.09 -3.61 10.19
N VAL A 239 -2.54 -3.01 9.08
CA VAL A 239 -1.67 -2.22 8.20
C VAL A 239 -1.23 -0.94 8.91
N ARG A 240 -2.14 -0.25 9.60
CA ARG A 240 -1.79 0.89 10.47
C ARG A 240 -0.81 0.46 11.56
N GLU A 241 -1.07 -0.63 12.26
CA GLU A 241 -0.17 -1.08 13.34
C GLU A 241 1.24 -1.37 12.82
N LEU A 242 1.36 -2.08 11.69
CA LEU A 242 2.64 -2.32 11.02
C LEU A 242 3.33 -1.01 10.63
N ALA A 243 2.60 -0.05 10.05
CA ALA A 243 3.14 1.25 9.68
C ALA A 243 3.60 2.07 10.89
N CYS A 244 2.86 2.04 12.00
CA CYS A 244 3.24 2.69 13.26
C CYS A 244 4.51 2.06 13.86
N HIS A 245 4.59 0.72 13.92
CA HIS A 245 5.80 0.03 14.39
C HIS A 245 7.02 0.34 13.50
N MET A 246 6.83 0.35 12.19
CA MET A 246 7.87 0.75 11.23
C MET A 246 8.29 2.21 11.41
N MET A 247 7.34 3.12 11.61
CA MET A 247 7.61 4.52 11.91
C MET A 247 8.43 4.67 13.20
N ASP A 248 8.10 3.92 14.25
CA ASP A 248 8.85 3.94 15.51
C ASP A 248 10.30 3.48 15.31
N GLU A 249 10.52 2.46 14.48
CA GLU A 249 11.87 2.02 14.10
C GLU A 249 12.61 3.11 13.29
N LEU A 250 11.97 3.74 12.31
CA LEU A 250 12.55 4.90 11.60
C LEU A 250 12.81 6.07 12.56
N GLY A 251 12.04 6.19 13.64
CA GLY A 251 12.22 7.18 14.69
C GLY A 251 13.58 7.08 15.39
N ARG A 252 14.16 5.88 15.43
CA ARG A 252 15.48 5.59 16.02
C ARG A 252 16.64 5.86 15.06
N TYR A 253 16.35 6.16 13.80
CA TYR A 253 17.36 6.50 12.81
C TYR A 253 18.19 7.71 13.24
N ARG A 254 19.52 7.58 13.14
CA ARG A 254 20.46 8.64 13.52
C ARG A 254 20.65 9.61 12.37
N THR A 255 20.30 10.87 12.59
CA THR A 255 20.53 11.94 11.60
C THR A 255 21.98 11.94 11.13
N GLY A 256 22.20 11.84 9.82
CA GLY A 256 23.53 11.85 9.20
C GLY A 256 24.17 10.47 8.98
N ALA A 257 23.54 9.37 9.41
CA ALA A 257 23.94 8.03 8.97
C ALA A 257 23.65 7.82 7.48
N VAL A 258 24.21 6.76 6.89
CA VAL A 258 23.79 6.28 5.57
C VAL A 258 22.66 5.26 5.81
N PRO A 259 21.47 5.45 5.23
CA PRO A 259 20.34 4.59 5.49
C PRO A 259 20.53 3.20 4.85
N THR A 260 20.17 2.14 5.59
CA THR A 260 20.19 0.78 5.04
C THR A 260 19.09 0.59 3.99
N SER A 261 19.21 -0.44 3.16
CA SER A 261 18.17 -0.76 2.17
C SER A 261 16.82 -1.11 2.82
N ALA A 262 16.84 -1.71 4.02
CA ALA A 262 15.64 -2.00 4.82
C ALA A 262 14.99 -0.71 5.32
N GLU A 263 15.77 0.22 5.88
CA GLU A 263 15.27 1.53 6.31
C GLU A 263 14.64 2.30 5.14
N ARG A 264 15.27 2.30 3.95
CA ARG A 264 14.72 2.96 2.76
C ARG A 264 13.42 2.31 2.28
N ALA A 265 13.34 0.98 2.24
CA ALA A 265 12.12 0.27 1.88
C ALA A 265 10.97 0.60 2.85
N VAL A 266 11.28 0.66 4.16
CA VAL A 266 10.32 1.05 5.20
C VAL A 266 9.90 2.51 5.04
N ALA A 267 10.82 3.44 4.81
CA ALA A 267 10.50 4.86 4.57
C ALA A 267 9.56 5.06 3.37
N ARG A 268 9.79 4.32 2.28
CA ARG A 268 8.91 4.34 1.10
C ARG A 268 7.52 3.81 1.42
N PHE A 269 7.43 2.69 2.14
CA PHE A 269 6.17 2.09 2.54
C PHE A 269 5.38 3.03 3.48
N VAL A 270 6.02 3.49 4.57
CA VAL A 270 5.41 4.33 5.61
C VAL A 270 4.93 5.66 5.03
N SER A 271 5.76 6.31 4.20
CA SER A 271 5.36 7.57 3.56
C SER A 271 4.17 7.39 2.62
N ALA A 272 4.11 6.29 1.85
CA ALA A 272 2.99 6.01 0.96
C ALA A 272 1.72 5.68 1.77
N TRP A 273 1.82 4.85 2.80
CA TRP A 273 0.72 4.52 3.71
C TRP A 273 0.10 5.78 4.32
N ALA A 274 0.95 6.70 4.79
CA ALA A 274 0.50 7.92 5.46
C ALA A 274 -0.43 8.77 4.59
N VAL A 275 -0.21 8.80 3.27
CA VAL A 275 -0.99 9.66 2.35
C VAL A 275 -2.06 8.93 1.54
N THR A 276 -1.98 7.60 1.37
CA THR A 276 -2.94 6.86 0.53
C THR A 276 -3.84 5.89 1.30
N TRP A 277 -3.44 5.43 2.50
CA TRP A 277 -4.24 4.45 3.24
C TRP A 277 -5.53 5.07 3.78
N THR A 278 -6.68 4.52 3.42
CA THR A 278 -8.00 5.04 3.84
C THR A 278 -8.48 4.53 5.20
N GLY A 279 -7.76 3.59 5.82
CA GLY A 279 -8.08 3.07 7.15
C GLY A 279 -7.85 4.07 8.29
N GLU A 280 -7.86 3.57 9.52
CA GLU A 280 -7.77 4.39 10.71
C GLU A 280 -6.43 5.14 10.81
N GLY A 281 -6.42 6.23 11.57
CA GLY A 281 -5.23 7.02 11.86
C GLY A 281 -5.48 8.51 11.66
N ASP A 282 -5.17 9.28 12.69
CA ASP A 282 -5.22 10.75 12.64
C ASP A 282 -4.12 11.32 11.73
N ASP A 283 -4.37 12.54 11.24
CA ASP A 283 -3.46 13.19 10.31
C ASP A 283 -2.11 13.53 10.95
N GLU A 284 -2.03 13.72 12.27
CA GLU A 284 -0.78 14.03 12.99
C GLU A 284 0.17 12.83 13.00
N THR A 285 -0.34 11.64 13.31
CA THR A 285 0.43 10.39 13.18
C THR A 285 0.95 10.21 11.74
N ARG A 286 0.11 10.52 10.74
CA ARG A 286 0.50 10.44 9.33
C ARG A 286 1.58 11.46 8.96
N ARG A 287 1.50 12.69 9.49
CA ARG A 287 2.54 13.72 9.35
C ARG A 287 3.87 13.24 9.93
N VAL A 288 3.87 12.80 11.19
CA VAL A 288 5.06 12.25 11.87
C VAL A 288 5.68 11.09 11.07
N ALA A 289 4.83 10.19 10.53
CA ALA A 289 5.27 9.09 9.69
C ALA A 289 6.02 9.56 8.43
N THR A 290 5.49 10.55 7.72
CA THR A 290 6.18 11.11 6.54
C THR A 290 7.46 11.88 6.89
N GLU A 291 7.50 12.58 8.03
CA GLU A 291 8.70 13.29 8.47
C GLU A 291 9.81 12.31 8.90
N ALA A 292 9.44 11.19 9.54
CA ALA A 292 10.36 10.09 9.80
C ALA A 292 10.92 9.50 8.49
N ALA A 293 10.06 9.27 7.50
CA ALA A 293 10.48 8.78 6.19
C ALA A 293 11.41 9.77 5.46
N VAL A 294 11.16 11.09 5.52
CA VAL A 294 12.03 12.11 4.90
C VAL A 294 13.43 12.12 5.50
N ARG A 295 13.60 11.81 6.80
CA ARG A 295 14.93 11.71 7.42
C ARG A 295 15.80 10.59 6.82
N VAL A 296 15.15 9.56 6.27
CA VAL A 296 15.82 8.35 5.74
C VAL A 296 15.90 8.38 4.22
N ALA A 297 14.82 8.74 3.54
CA ALA A 297 14.69 8.73 2.08
C ALA A 297 14.40 10.13 1.51
N GLY A 298 14.97 11.18 2.12
CA GLY A 298 14.77 12.57 1.71
C GLY A 298 15.44 12.97 0.39
N ASP A 299 16.28 12.10 -0.15
CA ASP A 299 16.85 12.18 -1.50
C ASP A 299 15.90 11.64 -2.58
N GLU A 300 14.73 11.10 -2.19
CA GLU A 300 13.67 10.64 -3.10
C GLU A 300 12.55 11.68 -3.24
N PRO A 301 12.25 12.17 -4.46
CA PRO A 301 11.24 13.20 -4.66
C PRO A 301 9.84 12.71 -4.26
N GLU A 302 9.52 11.42 -4.42
CA GLU A 302 8.26 10.83 -3.99
C GLU A 302 8.03 11.02 -2.49
N THR A 303 9.06 10.75 -1.68
CA THR A 303 8.98 10.90 -0.21
C THR A 303 8.75 12.36 0.16
N MET A 304 9.39 13.31 -0.54
CA MET A 304 9.18 14.74 -0.34
C MET A 304 7.76 15.19 -0.71
N PHE A 305 7.23 14.74 -1.86
CA PHE A 305 5.84 15.04 -2.25
C PHE A 305 4.82 14.48 -1.25
N ARG A 306 5.04 13.26 -0.74
CA ARG A 306 4.18 12.66 0.28
C ARG A 306 4.24 13.44 1.60
N CYS A 307 5.43 13.88 2.01
CA CYS A 307 5.57 14.73 3.19
C CYS A 307 4.88 16.09 3.03
N ALA A 308 4.99 16.71 1.85
CA ALA A 308 4.24 17.93 1.55
C ALA A 308 2.73 17.72 1.67
N ALA A 309 2.21 16.65 1.06
CA ALA A 309 0.80 16.30 1.13
C ALA A 309 0.32 16.06 2.57
N ALA A 310 1.11 15.37 3.40
CA ALA A 310 0.77 15.15 4.81
C ALA A 310 0.80 16.45 5.64
N ARG A 311 1.69 17.39 5.33
CA ARG A 311 1.74 18.71 5.99
C ARG A 311 0.52 19.57 5.64
N PHE A 312 0.14 19.64 4.37
CA PHE A 312 -1.10 20.32 3.96
C PHE A 312 -2.34 19.70 4.63
N ALA A 313 -2.40 18.36 4.71
CA ALA A 313 -3.49 17.68 5.41
C ALA A 313 -3.56 18.05 6.90
N ASN A 314 -2.43 18.45 7.50
CA ASN A 314 -2.31 18.93 8.87
C ASN A 314 -2.38 20.46 9.01
N VAL A 315 -2.77 21.18 7.96
CA VAL A 315 -2.86 22.66 7.95
C VAL A 315 -1.50 23.35 8.18
N ASP A 316 -0.39 22.64 7.94
CA ASP A 316 0.96 23.21 7.87
C ASP A 316 1.28 23.63 6.43
N ASP A 317 0.59 24.66 5.95
CA ASP A 317 0.68 25.12 4.56
C ASP A 317 2.10 25.62 4.22
N VAL A 318 2.74 26.33 5.16
CA VAL A 318 4.11 26.84 5.01
C VAL A 318 5.09 25.68 4.87
N GLY A 319 5.04 24.73 5.81
CA GLY A 319 5.90 23.55 5.76
C GLY A 319 5.62 22.65 4.56
N GLY A 320 4.37 22.60 4.09
CA GLY A 320 3.98 21.90 2.86
C GLY A 320 4.58 22.53 1.62
N LEU A 321 4.48 23.85 1.46
CA LEU A 321 5.07 24.60 0.34
C LEU A 321 6.59 24.47 0.30
N GLU A 322 7.26 24.54 1.46
CA GLU A 322 8.71 24.32 1.54
C GLU A 322 9.13 22.95 1.01
N MET A 323 8.38 21.89 1.36
CA MET A 323 8.65 20.53 0.89
C MET A 323 8.36 20.38 -0.61
N LEU A 324 7.30 21.01 -1.13
CA LEU A 324 7.02 21.03 -2.57
C LEU A 324 8.14 21.68 -3.37
N VAL A 325 8.63 22.85 -2.93
CA VAL A 325 9.73 23.55 -3.61
C VAL A 325 11.01 22.70 -3.60
N ARG A 326 11.28 21.96 -2.52
CA ARG A 326 12.40 21.00 -2.49
C ARG A 326 12.19 19.85 -3.47
N ALA A 327 10.99 19.25 -3.49
CA ALA A 327 10.65 18.18 -4.42
C ALA A 327 10.78 18.63 -5.89
N GLU A 328 10.26 19.81 -6.24
CA GLU A 328 10.36 20.41 -7.58
C GLU A 328 11.84 20.54 -8.04
N ARG A 329 12.71 21.01 -7.13
CA ARG A 329 14.15 21.12 -7.43
C ARG A 329 14.79 19.76 -7.69
N MET A 330 14.37 18.71 -6.99
CA MET A 330 14.92 17.36 -7.15
C MET A 330 14.57 16.75 -8.50
N ILE A 331 13.42 17.12 -9.07
CA ILE A 331 12.91 16.54 -10.33
C ILE A 331 13.32 17.35 -11.55
N ARG A 332 13.87 18.56 -11.35
CA ARG A 332 14.36 19.41 -12.42
C ARG A 332 15.46 18.69 -13.22
N GLY A 333 15.19 18.46 -14.51
CA GLY A 333 16.11 17.76 -15.40
C GLY A 333 16.08 16.23 -15.29
N ARG A 334 15.10 15.66 -14.57
CA ARG A 334 14.80 14.22 -14.62
C ARG A 334 13.70 13.97 -15.63
N ASP A 335 13.82 12.88 -16.38
CA ASP A 335 12.73 12.37 -17.20
C ASP A 335 11.67 11.78 -16.28
N LEU A 336 10.48 12.39 -16.28
CA LEU A 336 9.30 11.83 -15.66
C LEU A 336 8.78 10.70 -16.55
N VAL A 337 8.13 9.70 -15.95
CA VAL A 337 7.48 8.64 -16.74
C VAL A 337 6.47 9.28 -17.67
N VAL A 338 6.52 8.90 -18.95
CA VAL A 338 5.51 9.27 -19.95
C VAL A 338 4.17 8.71 -19.51
N GLY A 339 3.38 9.56 -18.86
CA GLY A 339 2.06 9.25 -18.34
C GLY A 339 1.34 10.56 -18.11
N ASP A 340 0.03 10.57 -18.34
CA ASP A 340 -0.80 11.76 -18.19
C ASP A 340 -1.01 12.05 -16.70
N GLN A 341 -0.10 12.87 -16.14
CA GLN A 341 -0.20 13.33 -14.76
C GLN A 341 -1.48 14.14 -14.54
N GLY A 342 -1.96 14.84 -15.59
CA GLY A 342 -3.20 15.60 -15.58
C GLY A 342 -4.40 14.69 -15.38
N ALA A 343 -4.48 13.58 -16.11
CA ALA A 343 -5.57 12.61 -15.94
C ALA A 343 -5.67 12.05 -14.51
N PHE A 344 -4.53 11.75 -13.86
CA PHE A 344 -4.55 11.31 -12.46
C PHE A 344 -4.98 12.43 -11.51
N PHE A 345 -4.52 13.67 -11.76
CA PHE A 345 -4.93 14.83 -10.97
C PHE A 345 -6.43 15.10 -11.10
N SER A 346 -6.98 15.11 -12.32
CA SER A 346 -8.41 15.27 -12.57
C SER A 346 -9.21 14.13 -11.94
N GLY A 347 -8.73 12.88 -12.04
CA GLY A 347 -9.36 11.74 -11.39
C GLY A 347 -9.42 11.88 -9.86
N GLU A 348 -8.38 12.43 -9.24
CA GLU A 348 -8.38 12.76 -7.80
C GLU A 348 -9.34 13.91 -7.47
N LEU A 349 -9.47 14.89 -8.37
CA LEU A 349 -10.37 16.03 -8.22
C LEU A 349 -11.85 15.62 -8.30
N ASP A 350 -12.16 14.66 -9.17
CA ASP A 350 -13.53 14.19 -9.43
C ASP A 350 -13.98 13.07 -8.48
N ALA A 351 -13.08 12.13 -8.15
CA ALA A 351 -13.39 10.92 -7.40
C ALA A 351 -12.72 10.84 -6.03
N GLY A 352 -11.90 11.83 -5.65
CA GLY A 352 -11.26 11.90 -4.35
C GLY A 352 -12.27 12.03 -3.21
N ILE A 353 -11.99 11.38 -2.08
CA ILE A 353 -12.82 11.50 -0.87
C ILE A 353 -12.61 12.91 -0.31
N PRO A 354 -13.64 13.76 -0.17
CA PRO A 354 -13.47 15.11 0.34
C PRO A 354 -12.80 15.12 1.72
N GLY A 355 -11.71 15.88 1.87
CA GLY A 355 -11.00 16.01 3.14
C GLY A 355 -9.53 16.45 3.00
N PRO A 356 -8.86 16.76 4.13
CA PRO A 356 -7.53 17.37 4.12
C PRO A 356 -6.47 16.55 3.37
N ARG A 357 -6.54 15.21 3.45
CA ARG A 357 -5.62 14.30 2.74
C ARG A 357 -5.72 14.43 1.23
N THR A 358 -6.94 14.49 0.69
CA THR A 358 -7.18 14.66 -0.74
C THR A 358 -6.66 16.02 -1.20
N THR A 359 -6.90 17.07 -0.42
CA THR A 359 -6.33 18.41 -0.68
C THR A 359 -4.81 18.39 -0.73
N GLY A 360 -4.16 17.72 0.24
CA GLY A 360 -2.70 17.56 0.24
C GLY A 360 -2.18 16.81 -0.99
N ARG A 361 -2.86 15.73 -1.40
CA ARG A 361 -2.52 14.99 -2.64
C ARG A 361 -2.71 15.84 -3.88
N LEU A 362 -3.79 16.62 -3.96
CA LEU A 362 -4.04 17.56 -5.06
C LEU A 362 -2.93 18.62 -5.13
N CYS A 363 -2.51 19.20 -4.00
CA CYS A 363 -1.41 20.18 -3.96
C CYS A 363 -0.10 19.61 -4.51
N ALA A 364 0.29 18.42 -4.08
CA ALA A 364 1.49 17.75 -4.58
C ALA A 364 1.35 17.29 -6.04
N GLY A 365 0.16 16.81 -6.42
CA GLY A 365 -0.19 16.46 -7.79
C GLY A 365 -0.09 17.63 -8.76
N LEU A 366 -0.57 18.79 -8.34
CA LEU A 366 -0.48 20.03 -9.11
C LEU A 366 0.98 20.38 -9.42
N CYS A 367 1.88 20.20 -8.44
CA CYS A 367 3.31 20.39 -8.64
C CYS A 367 3.89 19.39 -9.65
N LEU A 368 3.50 18.12 -9.59
CA LEU A 368 3.91 17.10 -10.57
C LEU A 368 3.44 17.45 -12.00
N VAL A 369 2.17 17.84 -12.15
CA VAL A 369 1.61 18.28 -13.44
C VAL A 369 2.38 19.48 -13.97
N ALA A 370 2.52 20.53 -13.15
CA ALA A 370 3.28 21.71 -13.52
C ALA A 370 4.72 21.37 -13.94
N CYS A 371 5.34 20.37 -13.30
CA CYS A 371 6.69 19.96 -13.64
C CYS A 371 6.84 19.32 -15.03
N THR A 372 5.77 18.71 -15.55
CA THR A 372 5.72 18.17 -16.93
C THR A 372 5.43 19.23 -17.99
N LEU A 373 4.94 20.41 -17.59
CA LEU A 373 4.57 21.47 -18.52
C LEU A 373 5.75 22.41 -18.81
N PRO A 374 5.91 22.88 -20.06
CA PRO A 374 6.75 24.02 -20.37
C PRO A 374 6.31 25.26 -19.57
N THR A 375 7.28 26.10 -19.16
CA THR A 375 7.00 27.26 -18.29
C THR A 375 5.99 28.23 -18.92
N GLU A 376 6.05 28.43 -20.23
CA GLU A 376 5.12 29.27 -21.00
C GLU A 376 3.68 28.75 -21.00
N LYS A 377 3.47 27.46 -20.72
CA LYS A 377 2.13 26.85 -20.67
C LYS A 377 1.49 26.90 -19.28
N LEU A 378 2.24 27.29 -18.24
CA LEU A 378 1.71 27.34 -16.87
C LEU A 378 0.57 28.35 -16.73
N ALA A 379 0.64 29.49 -17.43
CA ALA A 379 -0.40 30.51 -17.38
C ALA A 379 -1.74 29.99 -17.93
N TYR A 380 -1.72 29.23 -19.03
CA TYR A 380 -2.93 28.62 -19.59
C TYR A 380 -3.49 27.55 -18.65
N PHE A 381 -2.62 26.66 -18.16
CA PHE A 381 -3.00 25.63 -17.21
C PHE A 381 -3.64 26.21 -15.94
N ARG A 382 -3.18 27.37 -15.46
CA ARG A 382 -3.77 28.06 -14.32
C ARG A 382 -5.21 28.51 -14.57
N GLU A 383 -5.50 29.05 -15.75
CA GLU A 383 -6.86 29.49 -16.08
C GLU A 383 -7.80 28.30 -16.24
N ASP A 384 -7.34 27.23 -16.89
CA ASP A 384 -8.09 25.97 -17.03
C ASP A 384 -8.38 25.35 -15.65
N LEU A 385 -7.34 25.25 -14.80
CA LEU A 385 -7.49 24.74 -13.45
C LEU A 385 -8.50 25.54 -12.64
N LYS A 386 -8.54 26.88 -12.78
CA LYS A 386 -9.49 27.71 -12.04
C LYS A 386 -10.94 27.38 -12.40
N ASP A 387 -11.20 27.03 -13.66
CA ASP A 387 -12.51 26.56 -14.11
C ASP A 387 -12.81 25.18 -13.51
N ASP A 388 -11.88 24.23 -13.63
CA ASP A 388 -12.01 22.88 -13.07
C ASP A 388 -12.29 22.90 -11.56
N LEU A 389 -11.55 23.71 -10.79
CA LEU A 389 -11.72 23.83 -9.35
C LEU A 389 -13.07 24.43 -8.95
N THR A 390 -13.69 25.23 -9.82
CA THR A 390 -15.04 25.78 -9.59
C THR A 390 -16.10 24.70 -9.68
N HIS A 391 -15.87 23.67 -10.49
CA HIS A 391 -16.81 22.57 -10.74
C HIS A 391 -16.47 21.27 -10.00
N ALA A 392 -15.29 21.20 -9.36
CA ALA A 392 -14.80 20.04 -8.62
C ALA A 392 -15.69 19.67 -7.42
N THR A 393 -16.28 18.48 -7.47
CA THR A 393 -17.13 17.93 -6.40
C THR A 393 -16.37 17.78 -5.08
N ALA A 394 -15.09 17.43 -5.13
CA ALA A 394 -14.24 17.26 -3.95
C ALA A 394 -14.02 18.56 -3.15
N LEU A 395 -14.26 19.73 -3.77
CA LEU A 395 -13.97 21.04 -3.20
C LEU A 395 -15.22 21.88 -2.91
N VAL A 396 -16.43 21.34 -3.11
CA VAL A 396 -17.68 22.06 -2.82
C VAL A 396 -17.71 22.48 -1.35
N GLY A 397 -17.81 23.79 -1.10
CA GLY A 397 -17.81 24.39 0.24
C GLY A 397 -16.43 24.47 0.91
N ARG A 398 -15.34 24.29 0.17
CA ARG A 398 -13.96 24.27 0.66
C ARG A 398 -13.13 25.42 0.07
N ASP A 399 -13.60 26.66 0.24
CA ASP A 399 -12.95 27.86 -0.31
C ASP A 399 -11.48 28.03 0.13
N GLN A 400 -11.15 27.56 1.34
CA GLN A 400 -9.77 27.58 1.83
C GLN A 400 -8.85 26.68 0.99
N ASP A 401 -9.31 25.47 0.67
CA ASP A 401 -8.55 24.51 -0.14
C ASP A 401 -8.38 25.01 -1.58
N HIS A 402 -9.41 25.67 -2.12
CA HIS A 402 -9.31 26.35 -3.41
C HIS A 402 -8.20 27.40 -3.41
N ARG A 403 -8.14 28.24 -2.38
CA ARG A 403 -7.07 29.25 -2.23
C ARG A 403 -5.70 28.61 -2.09
N LEU A 404 -5.59 27.51 -1.34
CA LEU A 404 -4.34 26.78 -1.16
C LEU A 404 -3.81 26.22 -2.50
N LEU A 405 -4.67 25.60 -3.32
CA LEU A 405 -4.27 25.08 -4.63
C LEU A 405 -3.78 26.21 -5.55
N MET A 406 -4.45 27.36 -5.56
CA MET A 406 -3.98 28.52 -6.31
C MET A 406 -2.66 29.08 -5.79
N GLU A 407 -2.44 29.04 -4.48
CA GLU A 407 -1.18 29.49 -3.87
C GLU A 407 0.00 28.58 -4.18
N VAL A 408 -0.24 27.26 -4.20
CA VAL A 408 0.74 26.26 -4.65
C VAL A 408 1.17 26.55 -6.08
N LEU A 409 0.21 26.82 -6.97
CA LEU A 409 0.51 27.11 -8.38
C LEU A 409 1.33 28.39 -8.54
N ARG A 410 0.96 29.48 -7.84
CA ARG A 410 1.75 30.72 -7.83
C ARG A 410 3.17 30.50 -7.31
N THR A 411 3.33 29.69 -6.27
CA THR A 411 4.64 29.36 -5.70
C THR A 411 5.52 28.63 -6.72
N ILE A 412 4.94 27.71 -7.49
CA ILE A 412 5.64 26.99 -8.56
C ILE A 412 6.01 27.94 -9.70
N GLU A 413 5.09 28.79 -10.15
CA GLU A 413 5.35 29.82 -11.18
C GLU A 413 6.51 30.74 -10.77
N HIS A 414 6.50 31.20 -9.52
CA HIS A 414 7.55 32.06 -8.97
C HIS A 414 8.91 31.35 -8.93
N THR A 415 8.95 30.11 -8.45
CA THR A 415 10.18 29.32 -8.33
C THR A 415 10.79 29.01 -9.71
N ARG A 416 9.96 28.77 -10.73
CA ARG A 416 10.42 28.50 -12.10
C ARG A 416 10.88 29.75 -12.82
N SER A 417 10.19 30.88 -12.65
CA SER A 417 10.61 32.16 -13.26
C SER A 417 11.97 32.61 -12.73
N GLN A 418 12.24 32.46 -11.43
CA GLN A 418 13.56 32.76 -10.85
C GLN A 418 14.67 31.82 -11.33
N GLY A 419 14.36 30.53 -11.55
CA GLY A 419 15.32 29.55 -12.04
C GLY A 419 15.70 29.69 -13.52
N GLY A 420 14.85 30.31 -14.34
CA GLY A 420 15.14 30.59 -15.75
C GLY A 420 16.20 31.67 -15.94
N VAL A 421 16.14 32.73 -15.13
CA VAL A 421 17.08 33.88 -15.20
C VAL A 421 18.52 33.47 -14.92
N THR A 422 18.76 32.43 -14.11
CA THR A 422 20.11 31.97 -13.77
C THR A 422 20.75 31.10 -14.86
N ARG A 423 19.97 30.55 -15.80
CA ARG A 423 20.47 29.68 -16.89
C ARG A 423 20.81 30.43 -18.18
N GLU A 424 20.26 31.62 -18.40
CA GLU A 424 20.66 32.46 -19.54
C GLU A 424 21.96 33.26 -19.25
N ALA A 425 22.36 33.34 -17.98
CA ALA A 425 23.54 34.06 -17.52
C ALA A 425 24.79 33.18 -17.31
N ALA A 426 24.69 31.86 -17.51
CA ALA A 426 25.77 30.87 -17.39
C ALA A 426 25.88 30.08 -18.68
#